data_AF-A0A6B9YWT6-F1
#
_entry.id   AF-A0A6B9YWT6-F1
#
_cell.length_a   1.000
_cell.length_b   1.000
_cell.length_c   1.000
_cell.angle_alpha   90.00
_cell.angle_beta   90.00
_cell.angle_gamma   90.00
#
_symmetry.space_group_name_H-M   'P 1'
#
loop_
_entity.id
_entity.type
_entity.pdbx_description
1 polymer ?
#
loop_
_entity_poly.entity_id
_entity_poly.type
_entity_poly.pdbx_seq_one_letter_code
_entity_poly.pdbx_strand_id
1 'polypeptide(L)'
;MTDHQRSWFYAEYNQARREGVVGVLLAVFLGNFGIHHFYLGRTGLGIVYLLFSWTGVPAILGFIEAFFMPGRVRAYNAMQAGYIAAQIRASGMNSYAPPVTSTCAACGAALTTGAGFCPRCGAAVAAPPAA
;
A
#
# COMPACT_ATOMS: atom_id res chain seq x y z
N MET A 1 5.52 -4.02 -12.17
CA MET A 1 6.00 -3.72 -10.81
C MET A 1 7.41 -4.24 -10.74
N THR A 2 8.39 -3.35 -10.73
CA THR A 2 9.80 -3.69 -10.50
C THR A 2 10.01 -4.13 -9.05
N ASP A 3 11.12 -4.80 -8.73
CA ASP A 3 11.36 -5.29 -7.36
C ASP A 3 11.47 -4.15 -6.33
N HIS A 4 12.02 -3.01 -6.75
CA HIS A 4 12.01 -1.79 -5.93
C HIS A 4 10.58 -1.29 -5.70
N GLN A 5 9.71 -1.26 -6.72
CA GLN A 5 8.31 -0.86 -6.52
C GLN A 5 7.55 -1.83 -5.59
N ARG A 6 7.91 -3.12 -5.60
CA ARG A 6 7.33 -4.13 -4.71
C ARG A 6 7.74 -3.90 -3.25
N SER A 7 9.02 -3.64 -2.97
CA SER A 7 9.48 -3.41 -1.59
C SER A 7 8.82 -2.17 -0.97
N TRP A 8 8.72 -1.08 -1.72
CA TRP A 8 8.00 0.12 -1.29
C TRP A 8 6.51 -0.13 -1.05
N PHE A 9 5.85 -0.85 -1.96
CA PHE A 9 4.46 -1.25 -1.77
C PHE A 9 4.27 -2.03 -0.45
N TYR A 10 5.13 -3.01 -0.18
CA TYR A 10 5.02 -3.81 1.04
C TYR A 10 5.28 -3.00 2.31
N ALA A 11 6.25 -2.09 2.30
CA ALA A 11 6.53 -1.21 3.44
C ALA A 11 5.30 -0.34 3.77
N GLU A 12 4.76 0.35 2.77
CA GLU A 12 3.59 1.24 2.94
C GLU A 12 2.33 0.45 3.32
N TYR A 13 2.06 -0.66 2.62
CA TYR A 13 0.92 -1.51 2.91
C TYR A 13 0.98 -2.09 4.32
N ASN A 14 2.16 -2.53 4.78
CA ASN A 14 2.31 -3.08 6.12
C ASN A 14 2.08 -2.04 7.22
N GLN A 15 2.36 -0.76 6.96
CA GLN A 15 2.04 0.35 7.88
C GLN A 15 0.55 0.75 7.83
N ALA A 16 -0.06 0.71 6.65
CA ALA A 16 -1.45 1.15 6.46
C ALA A 16 -2.49 0.06 6.77
N ARG A 17 -2.13 -1.23 6.70
CA ARG A 17 -3.07 -2.34 6.90
C ARG A 17 -3.68 -2.32 8.30
N ARG A 18 -4.89 -2.86 8.39
CA ARG A 18 -5.60 -3.08 9.65
C ARG A 18 -5.64 -4.57 9.97
N GLU A 19 -5.53 -4.89 11.26
CA GLU A 19 -5.54 -6.26 11.74
C GLU A 19 -6.96 -6.72 12.07
N GLY A 20 -7.30 -7.94 11.61
CA GLY A 20 -8.62 -8.53 11.85
C GLY A 20 -8.90 -8.74 13.33
N VAL A 21 -7.90 -9.21 14.07
CA VAL A 21 -7.98 -9.53 15.50
C VAL A 21 -8.29 -8.27 16.31
N VAL A 22 -7.57 -7.17 16.05
CA VAL A 22 -7.82 -5.87 16.70
C VAL A 22 -9.26 -5.42 16.44
N GLY A 23 -9.74 -5.53 15.19
CA GLY A 23 -11.12 -5.22 14.85
C GLY A 23 -12.14 -6.05 15.63
N VAL A 24 -11.93 -7.36 15.77
CA VAL A 24 -12.83 -8.26 16.51
C VAL A 24 -12.83 -7.92 18.00
N LEU A 25 -11.66 -7.69 18.60
CA LEU A 25 -11.55 -7.31 20.01
C LEU A 25 -12.27 -5.99 20.30
N LEU A 26 -12.12 -4.99 19.41
CA LEU A 26 -12.85 -3.73 19.51
C LEU A 26 -14.36 -3.95 19.42
N ALA A 27 -14.85 -4.84 18.55
CA ALA A 27 -16.27 -5.11 18.40
C ALA A 27 -16.88 -5.82 19.63
N VAL A 28 -16.14 -6.74 20.25
CA VAL A 28 -16.61 -7.48 21.44
C VAL A 28 -16.57 -6.63 22.71
N PHE A 29 -15.44 -5.97 22.98
CA PHE A 29 -15.26 -5.25 24.25
C PHE A 29 -15.77 -3.81 24.19
N LEU A 30 -15.63 -3.15 23.04
CA LEU A 30 -15.99 -1.74 22.84
C LEU A 30 -17.17 -1.59 21.87
N GLY A 31 -17.91 -2.66 21.58
CA GLY A 31 -19.06 -2.68 20.69
C GLY A 31 -20.18 -1.74 21.14
N ASN A 32 -20.41 -1.63 22.46
CA ASN A 32 -21.43 -0.72 23.01
C ASN A 32 -21.16 0.76 22.66
N PHE A 33 -19.89 1.13 22.49
CA PHE A 33 -19.48 2.47 22.09
C PHE A 33 -19.28 2.60 20.57
N GLY A 34 -19.35 1.50 19.81
CA GLY A 34 -19.16 1.51 18.36
C GLY A 34 -17.74 1.82 17.89
N ILE A 35 -16.72 1.65 18.74
CA ILE A 35 -15.34 2.06 18.43
C ILE A 35 -14.77 1.27 17.24
N HIS A 36 -15.22 0.03 17.04
CA HIS A 36 -14.84 -0.82 15.91
C HIS A 36 -15.23 -0.25 14.54
N HIS A 37 -16.23 0.63 14.45
CA HIS A 37 -16.55 1.32 13.18
C HIS A 37 -15.52 2.39 12.81
N PHE A 38 -14.98 3.11 13.79
CA PHE A 38 -13.92 4.10 13.57
C PHE A 38 -12.62 3.44 13.13
N TYR A 39 -12.34 2.21 13.58
CA TYR A 39 -11.16 1.45 13.17
C TYR A 39 -11.05 1.25 11.64
N LEU A 40 -12.20 1.09 10.98
CA LEU A 40 -12.32 0.92 9.53
C LEU A 40 -12.73 2.21 8.79
N GLY A 41 -12.66 3.37 9.44
CA GLY A 41 -13.01 4.66 8.83
C GLY A 41 -14.52 4.87 8.59
N ARG A 42 -15.40 4.05 9.19
CA ARG A 42 -16.86 4.20 9.09
C ARG A 42 -17.40 5.15 10.16
N THR A 43 -16.89 6.39 10.17
CA THR A 43 -17.13 7.39 11.22
C THR A 43 -18.61 7.66 11.46
N GLY A 44 -19.42 7.73 10.41
CA GLY A 44 -20.87 7.95 10.54
C GLY A 44 -21.58 6.87 11.38
N LEU A 45 -21.26 5.59 11.15
CA LEU A 45 -21.84 4.49 11.95
C LEU A 45 -21.31 4.48 13.38
N GLY A 46 -20.04 4.81 13.58
CA GLY A 46 -19.46 4.97 14.91
C GLY A 46 -20.18 6.04 15.73
N ILE A 47 -20.50 7.19 15.14
CA ILE A 47 -21.26 8.26 15.79
C ILE A 47 -22.67 7.78 16.18
N VAL A 48 -23.36 7.08 15.27
CA VAL A 48 -24.69 6.52 15.56
C VAL A 48 -24.62 5.57 16.76
N TYR A 49 -23.64 4.67 16.80
CA TYR A 49 -23.46 3.75 17.93
C TYR A 49 -23.18 4.49 19.24
N LEU A 50 -22.36 5.54 19.22
CA LEU A 50 -22.09 6.36 20.40
C LEU A 50 -23.37 7.04 20.94
N LEU A 51 -24.20 7.59 20.06
CA LEU A 51 -25.44 8.26 20.46
C LEU A 51 -26.47 7.28 21.07
N PHE A 52 -26.49 6.04 20.60
CA PHE A 52 -27.38 4.99 21.11
C PHE A 52 -26.73 4.09 22.17
N SER A 53 -25.49 4.37 22.60
CA SER A 53 -24.72 3.52 23.54
C SER A 53 -25.39 3.33 24.90
N TRP A 54 -26.22 4.29 25.33
CA TRP A 54 -26.99 4.21 26.58
C TRP A 54 -28.15 3.20 26.52
N THR A 55 -28.55 2.75 25.33
CA THR A 55 -29.64 1.77 25.17
C THR A 55 -29.18 0.33 25.36
N GLY A 56 -27.86 0.07 25.37
CA GLY A 56 -27.28 -1.28 25.39
C GLY A 56 -27.45 -2.09 24.09
N VAL A 57 -28.31 -1.64 23.17
CA VAL A 57 -28.52 -2.26 21.84
C VAL A 57 -27.22 -2.33 21.03
N PRO A 58 -26.36 -1.30 21.01
CA PRO A 58 -25.08 -1.35 20.29
C PRO A 58 -24.15 -2.46 20.78
N ALA A 59 -24.25 -2.90 22.04
CA ALA A 59 -23.45 -4.02 22.55
C ALA A 59 -23.80 -5.35 21.86
N ILE A 60 -25.10 -5.63 21.69
CA ILE A 60 -25.58 -6.85 21.02
C ILE A 60 -25.24 -6.81 19.54
N LEU A 61 -25.48 -5.67 18.88
CA LEU A 61 -25.10 -5.48 17.48
C LEU A 61 -23.58 -5.60 17.28
N GLY A 62 -22.78 -4.98 18.16
CA GLY A 62 -21.32 -5.07 18.14
C GLY A 62 -20.82 -6.52 18.25
N PHE A 63 -21.45 -7.33 19.10
CA PHE A 63 -21.13 -8.75 19.22
C PHE A 63 -21.44 -9.53 17.93
N ILE A 64 -22.61 -9.30 17.31
CA ILE A 64 -22.95 -9.90 16.00
C ILE A 64 -21.95 -9.43 14.93
N GLU A 65 -21.58 -8.16 14.98
CA GLU A 65 -20.65 -7.54 14.05
C GLU A 65 -19.22 -8.08 14.16
N ALA A 66 -18.83 -8.62 15.31
CA ALA A 66 -17.55 -9.27 15.51
C ALA A 66 -17.34 -10.44 14.52
N PHE A 67 -18.39 -11.21 14.21
CA PHE A 67 -18.31 -12.32 13.25
C PHE A 67 -18.05 -11.88 11.81
N PHE A 68 -18.58 -10.72 11.42
CA PHE A 68 -18.39 -10.15 10.08
C PHE A 68 -17.13 -9.28 9.99
N MET A 69 -16.47 -9.00 11.12
CA MET A 69 -15.32 -8.12 11.18
C MET A 69 -14.12 -8.61 10.35
N PRO A 70 -13.76 -9.92 10.32
CA PRO A 70 -12.70 -10.41 9.46
C PRO A 70 -12.97 -10.12 7.97
N GLY A 71 -14.22 -10.29 7.52
CA GLY A 71 -14.62 -9.96 6.15
C GLY A 71 -14.49 -8.48 5.84
N ARG A 72 -14.94 -7.61 6.77
CA ARG A 72 -14.82 -6.15 6.63
C ARG A 72 -13.38 -5.67 6.60
N VAL A 73 -12.52 -6.22 7.45
CA VAL A 73 -11.09 -5.89 7.48
C VAL A 73 -10.40 -6.33 6.18
N ARG A 74 -10.75 -7.50 5.64
CA ARG A 74 -10.23 -7.94 4.32
C ARG A 74 -10.65 -6.99 3.21
N ALA A 75 -11.92 -6.57 3.19
CA ALA A 75 -12.40 -5.60 2.21
C ALA A 75 -11.69 -4.25 2.33
N TYR A 76 -11.53 -3.73 3.55
CA TYR A 76 -10.81 -2.49 3.81
C TYR A 76 -9.35 -2.56 3.36
N ASN A 77 -8.64 -3.63 3.74
CA ASN A 77 -7.24 -3.82 3.35
C ASN A 77 -7.09 -4.00 1.83
N ALA A 78 -8.06 -4.63 1.15
CA ALA A 78 -8.06 -4.74 -0.32
C ALA A 78 -8.22 -3.36 -0.99
N MET A 79 -9.08 -2.50 -0.46
CA MET A 79 -9.21 -1.11 -0.94
C MET A 79 -7.91 -0.33 -0.70
N GLN A 80 -7.32 -0.43 0.49
CA GLN A 80 -6.07 0.24 0.84
C GLN A 80 -4.91 -0.20 -0.08
N ALA A 81 -4.79 -1.50 -0.35
CA ALA A 81 -3.81 -2.04 -1.29
C ALA A 81 -4.01 -1.48 -2.70
N GLY A 82 -5.27 -1.37 -3.16
CA GLY A 82 -5.60 -0.76 -4.44
C GLY A 82 -5.16 0.71 -4.54
N TYR A 83 -5.44 1.49 -3.50
CA TYR A 83 -5.03 2.90 -3.43
C TYR A 83 -3.51 3.07 -3.45
N ILE A 84 -2.77 2.35 -2.60
CA ILE A 84 -1.29 2.41 -2.56
C ILE A 84 -0.70 1.98 -3.91
N ALA A 85 -1.23 0.92 -4.54
CA ALA A 85 -0.77 0.49 -5.85
C ALA A 85 -1.07 1.52 -6.97
N ALA A 86 -2.19 2.25 -6.86
CA ALA A 86 -2.52 3.34 -7.78
C ALA A 86 -1.58 4.53 -7.57
N GLN A 87 -1.28 4.89 -6.31
CA GLN A 87 -0.33 5.95 -5.98
C GLN A 87 1.07 5.65 -6.50
N ILE A 88 1.59 4.42 -6.34
CA ILE A 88 2.93 4.05 -6.84
C ILE A 88 3.01 4.15 -8.37
N ARG A 89 1.91 3.84 -9.08
CA ARG A 89 1.84 4.06 -10.53
C ARG A 89 1.76 5.54 -10.90
N ALA A 90 0.98 6.32 -10.15
CA ALA A 90 0.70 7.73 -10.46
C ALA A 90 1.83 8.68 -10.07
N SER A 91 2.52 8.44 -8.95
CA SER A 91 3.63 9.26 -8.48
C SER A 91 4.88 9.14 -9.34
N GLY A 92 4.88 8.23 -10.32
CA GLY A 92 6.05 7.99 -11.14
C GLY A 92 7.26 7.72 -10.26
N MET A 93 7.14 6.86 -9.23
CA MET A 93 8.28 6.27 -8.52
C MET A 93 9.10 5.46 -9.55
N ASN A 94 9.84 6.25 -10.29
CA ASN A 94 10.75 6.03 -11.38
C ASN A 94 11.77 7.18 -11.27
N SER A 95 12.41 7.27 -10.12
CA SER A 95 13.62 8.06 -9.91
C SER A 95 14.70 7.22 -9.24
N TYR A 96 14.72 5.92 -9.54
CA TYR A 96 15.99 5.29 -9.88
C TYR A 96 15.99 5.15 -11.40
N ALA A 97 16.20 6.27 -12.09
CA ALA A 97 16.94 6.15 -13.33
C ALA A 97 18.37 5.81 -12.86
N PRO A 98 18.96 4.65 -13.21
CA PRO A 98 20.40 4.48 -13.03
C PRO A 98 21.09 5.73 -13.61
N PRO A 99 22.15 6.26 -12.98
CA PRO A 99 22.84 7.41 -13.53
C PRO A 99 23.22 7.07 -14.97
N VAL A 100 22.54 7.72 -15.92
CA VAL A 100 22.82 7.56 -17.34
C VAL A 100 24.09 8.36 -17.58
N THR A 101 25.24 7.70 -17.48
CA THR A 101 26.54 8.37 -17.59
C THR A 101 27.01 8.47 -19.04
N SER A 102 26.42 7.71 -19.98
CA SER A 102 26.81 7.74 -21.38
C SER A 102 25.64 7.42 -22.33
N THR A 103 25.70 7.96 -23.54
CA THR A 103 24.81 7.62 -24.66
C THR A 103 25.57 6.74 -25.65
N CYS A 104 24.85 5.83 -26.30
CA CYS A 104 25.42 4.97 -27.33
C CYS A 104 25.79 5.79 -28.57
N ALA A 105 27.06 5.77 -28.98
CA ALA A 105 27.54 6.49 -30.17
C ALA A 105 26.91 6.01 -31.49
N ALA A 106 26.40 4.77 -31.55
CA ALA A 106 25.81 4.21 -32.76
C ALA A 106 24.32 4.53 -32.95
N CYS A 107 23.53 4.57 -31.86
CA CYS A 107 22.07 4.72 -31.95
C CYS A 107 21.45 5.75 -30.99
N GLY A 108 22.26 6.42 -30.17
CA GLY A 108 21.81 7.42 -29.20
C GLY A 108 21.07 6.88 -27.97
N ALA A 109 21.00 5.56 -27.79
CA ALA A 109 20.35 4.98 -26.60
C ALA A 109 21.09 5.33 -25.30
N ALA A 110 20.34 5.56 -24.22
CA ALA A 110 20.87 5.72 -22.87
C ALA A 110 21.58 4.44 -22.40
N LEU A 111 22.81 4.57 -21.87
CA LEU A 111 23.60 3.48 -21.31
C LEU A 111 23.80 3.65 -19.81
N THR A 112 23.79 2.54 -19.09
CA THR A 112 24.14 2.48 -17.66
C THR A 112 25.65 2.36 -17.49
N THR A 113 26.22 2.99 -16.46
CA THR A 113 27.67 2.94 -16.17
C THR A 113 28.16 1.49 -16.10
N GLY A 114 29.11 1.10 -16.96
CA GLY A 114 29.70 -0.25 -17.00
C GLY A 114 29.04 -1.24 -17.98
N ALA A 115 28.12 -0.82 -18.84
CA ALA A 115 27.60 -1.68 -19.91
C ALA A 115 28.70 -2.00 -20.94
N GLY A 116 28.91 -3.29 -21.26
CA GLY A 116 29.84 -3.70 -22.33
C GLY A 116 29.25 -3.62 -23.74
N PHE A 117 27.91 -3.70 -23.87
CA PHE A 117 27.18 -3.65 -25.14
C PHE A 117 25.89 -2.84 -25.00
N CYS A 118 25.48 -2.15 -26.07
CA CYS A 118 24.25 -1.37 -26.10
C CYS A 118 23.01 -2.29 -26.23
N PRO A 119 22.00 -2.20 -25.34
CA PRO A 119 20.82 -3.06 -25.38
C PRO A 119 19.85 -2.75 -26.53
N ARG A 120 20.03 -1.62 -27.23
CA ARG A 120 19.14 -1.20 -28.33
C ARG A 120 19.66 -1.62 -29.70
N CYS A 121 20.97 -1.53 -29.94
CA CYS A 121 21.57 -1.80 -31.25
C CYS A 121 22.70 -2.85 -31.23
N GLY A 122 23.11 -3.33 -30.06
CA GLY A 122 24.18 -4.32 -29.92
C GLY A 122 25.60 -3.80 -30.09
N ALA A 123 25.79 -2.49 -30.33
CA ALA A 123 27.14 -1.91 -30.45
C ALA A 123 27.94 -2.07 -29.14
N ALA A 124 29.22 -2.43 -29.26
CA ALA A 124 30.13 -2.47 -28.12
C ALA A 124 30.33 -1.05 -27.55
N VAL A 125 30.33 -0.93 -26.24
CA VAL A 125 30.53 0.34 -25.53
C VAL A 125 31.96 0.37 -25.01
N ALA A 126 32.76 1.33 -25.47
CA ALA A 126 34.11 1.49 -24.95
C ALA A 126 34.04 1.86 -23.46
N ALA A 127 34.79 1.14 -22.62
CA ALA A 127 34.92 1.52 -21.22
C ALA A 127 35.46 2.97 -21.14
N PRO A 128 34.88 3.84 -20.29
CA PRO A 128 35.47 5.16 -20.08
C PRO A 128 36.91 4.98 -19.57
N PRO A 129 37.86 5.85 -19.97
CA PRO A 129 39.23 5.78 -19.45
C PRO A 129 39.16 5.87 -17.92
N ALA A 130 39.78 4.90 -17.23
CA ALA A 130 39.95 4.96 -15.79
C ALA A 130 40.75 6.24 -15.46
N ALA A 131 40.13 7.13 -14.69
CA ALA A 131 40.80 8.32 -14.15
C ALA A 131 41.76 7.94 -13.03
#